data_AF-A0A368QDB5-F1
#
_entry.id   AF-A0A368QDB5-F1
#
_cell.length_a   1.000
_cell.length_b   1.000
_cell.length_c   1.000
_cell.angle_alpha   90.00
_cell.angle_beta   90.00
_cell.angle_gamma   90.00
#
_symmetry.space_group_name_H-M   'P 1'
#
loop_
_entity.id
_entity.type
_entity.pdbx_description
1 polymer ?
#
loop_
_entity_poly.entity_id
_entity_poly.type
_entity_poly.pdbx_seq_one_letter_code
_entity_poly.pdbx_strand_id
1 'polypeptide(L)'
;MCPINKGLNMICCWVENPNSDAFKQHLPRIYDFLWLAEDGMKAQVYDGCPIWEAALIVQAYCSTDLVHEFSPTLRKAHQFIKSSQIHENHPDYEAYYRHRSKGSWTLSTADNGWSVSDCTAEALKALLLLSKFSSGLVGDPIKGESVYNAVDCILSYVNDDGTFSTYEHKRATSLLEVLNPSESFINIVVDYPSVECTSSVLQALSMFR
;
A
#
# COMPACT_ATOMS: atom_id res chain seq x y z
N MET A 1 -8.47 -3.15 1.42
CA MET A 1 -9.60 -4.08 1.20
C MET A 1 -10.19 -3.81 -0.19
N CYS A 2 -10.36 -4.82 -1.03
CA CYS A 2 -10.92 -4.66 -2.38
C CYS A 2 -12.46 -4.52 -2.34
N PRO A 3 -13.11 -4.03 -3.42
CA PRO A 3 -14.55 -3.76 -3.43
C PRO A 3 -15.41 -5.02 -3.21
N ILE A 4 -14.93 -6.19 -3.63
CA ILE A 4 -15.66 -7.46 -3.49
C ILE A 4 -15.79 -7.82 -2.00
N ASN A 5 -14.66 -7.88 -1.27
CA ASN A 5 -14.69 -8.14 0.17
C ASN A 5 -15.45 -7.04 0.92
N LYS A 6 -15.28 -5.78 0.55
CA LYS A 6 -16.03 -4.67 1.18
C LYS A 6 -17.54 -4.83 1.01
N GLY A 7 -18.00 -5.22 -0.18
CA GLY A 7 -19.41 -5.45 -0.48
C GLY A 7 -19.98 -6.63 0.31
N LEU A 8 -19.28 -7.77 0.30
CA LEU A 8 -19.69 -8.96 1.04
C LEU A 8 -19.71 -8.73 2.55
N ASN A 9 -18.69 -8.08 3.11
CA ASN A 9 -18.64 -7.76 4.54
C ASN A 9 -19.80 -6.83 4.95
N MET A 10 -20.11 -5.83 4.11
CA MET A 10 -21.27 -4.95 4.32
C MET A 10 -22.59 -5.74 4.34
N ILE A 11 -22.76 -6.71 3.43
CA ILE A 11 -23.93 -7.59 3.41
C ILE A 11 -23.99 -8.45 4.69
N CYS A 12 -22.86 -9.01 5.15
CA CYS A 12 -22.82 -9.77 6.39
C CYS A 12 -23.30 -8.94 7.59
N CYS A 13 -22.77 -7.71 7.76
CA CYS A 13 -23.22 -6.81 8.83
C CYS A 13 -24.71 -6.44 8.72
N TRP A 14 -25.22 -6.29 7.49
CA TRP A 14 -26.63 -6.03 7.25
C TRP A 14 -27.53 -7.22 7.62
N VAL A 15 -27.15 -8.43 7.22
CA VAL A 15 -27.90 -9.66 7.53
C VAL A 15 -27.97 -9.90 9.04
N GLU A 16 -26.87 -9.63 9.75
CA GLU A 16 -26.83 -9.75 11.21
C GLU A 16 -27.74 -8.72 11.88
N ASN A 17 -27.60 -7.44 11.53
CA ASN A 17 -28.46 -6.38 12.03
C ASN A 17 -28.43 -5.14 11.11
N PRO A 18 -29.53 -4.86 10.37
CA PRO A 18 -29.62 -3.70 9.47
C PRO A 18 -29.49 -2.33 10.17
N ASN A 19 -29.66 -2.27 11.49
CA ASN A 19 -29.56 -1.04 12.28
C ASN A 19 -28.23 -0.93 13.05
N SER A 20 -27.31 -1.89 12.88
CA SER A 20 -26.02 -1.88 13.57
C SER A 20 -25.14 -0.70 13.16
N ASP A 21 -24.28 -0.25 14.08
CA ASP A 21 -23.31 0.80 13.79
C ASP A 21 -22.26 0.35 12.76
N ALA A 22 -21.88 -0.94 12.77
CA ALA A 22 -20.99 -1.52 11.78
C ALA A 22 -21.56 -1.40 10.35
N PHE A 23 -22.83 -1.76 10.14
CA PHE A 23 -23.47 -1.59 8.83
C PHE A 23 -23.54 -0.11 8.43
N LYS A 24 -23.92 0.78 9.35
CA LYS A 24 -23.97 2.22 9.08
C LYS A 24 -22.61 2.80 8.68
N GLN A 25 -21.52 2.30 9.27
CA GLN A 25 -20.15 2.70 8.91
C GLN A 25 -19.72 2.21 7.52
N HIS A 26 -20.29 1.10 7.02
CA HIS A 26 -20.02 0.62 5.66
C HIS A 26 -20.65 1.49 4.56
N LEU A 27 -21.79 2.13 4.84
CA LEU A 27 -22.56 2.91 3.86
C LEU A 27 -21.77 4.08 3.24
N PRO A 28 -21.15 5.00 4.01
CA PRO A 28 -20.39 6.10 3.42
C PRO A 28 -19.18 5.60 2.64
N ARG A 29 -18.59 4.46 3.03
CA ARG A 29 -17.43 3.84 2.37
C ARG A 29 -17.76 3.18 1.03
N ILE A 30 -19.02 3.17 0.58
CA ILE A 30 -19.36 2.76 -0.80
C ILE A 30 -18.75 3.73 -1.79
N TYR A 31 -18.78 5.03 -1.49
CA TYR A 31 -18.32 6.08 -2.40
C TYR A 31 -16.81 6.04 -2.64
N ASP A 32 -16.03 5.53 -1.69
CA ASP A 32 -14.57 5.36 -1.81
C ASP A 32 -14.19 4.48 -3.03
N PHE A 33 -15.10 3.60 -3.47
CA PHE A 33 -14.89 2.71 -4.63
C PHE A 33 -15.54 3.24 -5.91
N LEU A 34 -16.29 4.34 -5.88
CA LEU A 34 -16.97 4.87 -7.07
C LEU A 34 -16.16 5.99 -7.70
N TRP A 35 -15.92 5.89 -9.01
CA TRP A 35 -15.20 6.89 -9.79
C TRP A 35 -16.02 7.35 -10.99
N LEU A 36 -16.14 8.66 -11.17
CA LEU A 36 -16.82 9.24 -12.33
C LEU A 36 -15.80 9.56 -13.42
N ALA A 37 -15.88 8.83 -14.53
CA ALA A 37 -15.08 9.03 -15.73
C ALA A 37 -15.93 9.64 -16.87
N GLU A 38 -15.30 9.94 -18.00
CA GLU A 38 -15.93 10.50 -19.20
C GLU A 38 -17.05 9.63 -19.77
N ASP A 39 -17.03 8.31 -19.52
CA ASP A 39 -18.03 7.33 -19.95
C ASP A 39 -18.99 6.91 -18.82
N GLY A 40 -18.98 7.65 -17.71
CA GLY A 40 -19.90 7.47 -16.58
C GLY A 40 -19.24 6.93 -15.32
N MET A 41 -20.08 6.52 -14.36
CA MET A 41 -19.63 6.07 -13.05
C MET A 41 -19.24 4.59 -13.07
N LYS A 42 -18.07 4.28 -12.51
CA LYS A 42 -17.49 2.93 -12.44
C LYS A 42 -17.09 2.59 -11.01
N ALA A 43 -17.00 1.29 -10.73
CA ALA A 43 -16.37 0.80 -9.51
C ALA A 43 -14.86 0.58 -9.76
N GLN A 44 -14.05 1.15 -8.88
CA GLN A 44 -12.60 0.95 -8.85
C GLN A 44 -12.25 -0.42 -8.25
N VAL A 45 -11.12 -1.00 -8.66
CA VAL A 45 -10.62 -2.30 -8.15
C VAL A 45 -10.09 -2.21 -6.71
N TYR A 46 -9.90 -0.99 -6.21
CA TYR A 46 -9.51 -0.65 -4.84
C TYR A 46 -10.10 0.73 -4.49
N ASP A 47 -9.85 1.27 -3.30
CA ASP A 47 -10.21 2.67 -2.95
C ASP A 47 -9.25 3.70 -3.62
N GLY A 48 -8.87 3.44 -4.88
CA GLY A 48 -7.82 4.13 -5.63
C GLY A 48 -6.42 3.54 -5.40
N CYS A 49 -5.41 4.18 -5.99
CA CYS A 49 -3.99 3.86 -5.80
C CYS A 49 -3.10 5.10 -5.51
N PRO A 50 -3.58 6.13 -4.76
CA PRO A 50 -2.89 7.41 -4.69
C PRO A 50 -1.48 7.36 -4.10
N ILE A 51 -1.18 6.41 -3.20
CA ILE A 51 0.18 6.30 -2.64
C ILE A 51 1.16 5.73 -3.65
N TRP A 52 0.75 4.68 -4.35
CA TRP A 52 1.55 4.11 -5.44
C TRP A 52 1.84 5.15 -6.52
N GLU A 53 0.81 5.85 -6.98
CA GLU A 53 0.96 6.89 -8.00
C GLU A 53 1.82 8.06 -7.51
N ALA A 54 1.56 8.58 -6.31
CA ALA A 54 2.34 9.69 -5.77
C ALA A 54 3.83 9.34 -5.61
N ALA A 55 4.14 8.13 -5.13
CA ALA A 55 5.52 7.68 -4.98
C ALA A 55 6.26 7.57 -6.32
N LEU A 56 5.62 6.99 -7.34
CA LEU A 56 6.21 6.86 -8.68
C LEU A 56 6.33 8.21 -9.39
N ILE A 57 5.33 9.09 -9.28
CA ILE A 57 5.37 10.44 -9.85
C ILE A 57 6.52 11.25 -9.22
N VAL A 58 6.69 11.18 -7.89
CA VAL A 58 7.82 11.83 -7.21
C VAL A 58 9.15 11.31 -7.72
N GLN A 59 9.32 9.99 -7.82
CA GLN A 59 10.54 9.39 -8.38
C GLN A 59 10.80 9.85 -9.82
N ALA A 60 9.76 9.95 -10.65
CA ALA A 60 9.87 10.46 -12.01
C ALA A 60 10.38 11.91 -12.02
N TYR A 61 9.76 12.81 -11.25
CA TYR A 61 10.23 14.20 -11.15
C TYR A 61 11.67 14.31 -10.63
N CYS A 62 12.03 13.53 -9.60
CA CYS A 62 13.39 13.49 -9.07
C CYS A 62 14.43 12.94 -10.05
N SER A 63 14.00 12.21 -11.08
CA SER A 63 14.86 11.71 -12.16
C SER A 63 15.01 12.71 -13.32
N THR A 64 14.44 13.91 -13.17
CA THR A 64 14.55 15.02 -14.12
C THR A 64 15.20 16.24 -13.46
N ASP A 65 15.52 17.25 -14.25
CA ASP A 65 15.98 18.55 -13.76
C ASP A 65 14.82 19.51 -13.38
N LEU A 66 13.60 18.99 -13.23
CA LEU A 66 12.38 19.79 -13.04
C LEU A 66 11.98 19.97 -11.56
N VAL A 67 12.74 19.45 -10.61
CA VAL A 67 12.40 19.51 -9.16
C VAL A 67 12.23 20.96 -8.67
N HIS A 68 13.04 21.88 -9.17
CA HIS A 68 12.91 23.30 -8.81
C HIS A 68 11.63 23.94 -9.35
N GLU A 69 11.25 23.58 -10.58
CA GLU A 69 10.03 24.09 -11.23
C GLU A 69 8.77 23.58 -10.52
N PHE A 70 8.76 22.31 -10.12
CA PHE A 70 7.61 21.66 -9.47
C PHE A 70 7.73 21.57 -7.95
N SER A 71 8.60 22.38 -7.33
CA SER A 71 8.85 22.37 -5.88
C SER A 71 7.58 22.45 -5.02
N PRO A 72 6.59 23.34 -5.30
CA PRO A 72 5.35 23.39 -4.52
C PRO A 72 4.53 22.09 -4.61
N THR A 73 4.52 21.45 -5.78
CA THR A 73 3.85 20.16 -6.00
C THR A 73 4.56 19.04 -5.24
N LEU A 74 5.88 18.97 -5.36
CA LEU A 74 6.69 17.96 -4.67
C LEU A 74 6.63 18.09 -3.16
N ARG A 75 6.54 19.32 -2.61
CA ARG A 75 6.29 19.52 -1.17
C ARG A 75 4.98 18.92 -0.71
N LYS A 76 3.90 19.10 -1.49
CA LYS A 76 2.59 18.51 -1.17
C LYS A 76 2.62 16.99 -1.27
N ALA A 77 3.25 16.44 -2.31
CA ALA A 77 3.43 15.01 -2.47
C ALA A 77 4.26 14.40 -1.32
N HIS A 78 5.35 15.07 -0.93
CA HIS A 78 6.17 14.69 0.22
C HIS A 78 5.33 14.64 1.50
N GLN A 79 4.53 15.68 1.76
CA GLN A 79 3.66 15.72 2.93
C GLN A 79 2.58 14.63 2.88
N PHE A 80 1.97 14.39 1.72
CA PHE A 80 0.99 13.33 1.52
C PHE A 80 1.58 11.95 1.83
N ILE A 81 2.72 11.59 1.21
CA ILE A 81 3.38 10.30 1.44
C ILE A 81 3.72 10.14 2.92
N LYS A 82 4.29 11.17 3.58
CA LYS A 82 4.58 11.10 5.02
C LYS A 82 3.33 10.87 5.88
N SER A 83 2.26 11.60 5.62
CA SER A 83 1.01 11.49 6.39
C SER A 83 0.28 10.17 6.17
N SER A 84 0.56 9.47 5.08
CA SER A 84 -0.06 8.19 4.75
C SER A 84 0.68 6.97 5.27
N GLN A 85 1.80 7.15 5.99
CA GLN A 85 2.48 6.03 6.64
C GLN A 85 1.56 5.39 7.69
N ILE A 86 1.53 4.06 7.76
CA ILE A 86 0.83 3.35 8.84
C ILE A 86 1.68 3.45 10.11
N HIS A 87 1.11 4.03 11.17
CA HIS A 87 1.83 4.30 12.42
C HIS A 87 1.78 3.14 13.43
N GLU A 88 0.76 2.30 13.33
CA GLU A 88 0.48 1.21 14.29
C GLU A 88 -0.05 -0.02 13.55
N ASN A 89 0.22 -1.21 14.09
CA ASN A 89 -0.43 -2.43 13.60
C ASN A 89 -1.92 -2.42 13.97
N HIS A 90 -2.74 -3.14 13.21
CA HIS A 90 -4.12 -3.38 13.62
C HIS A 90 -4.15 -4.08 15.00
N PRO A 91 -5.10 -3.75 15.89
CA PRO A 91 -5.28 -4.50 17.14
C PRO A 91 -5.46 -5.99 16.87
N ASP A 92 -4.76 -6.84 17.63
CA ASP A 92 -4.82 -8.30 17.50
C ASP A 92 -4.57 -8.83 16.07
N TYR A 93 -3.75 -8.12 15.28
CA TYR A 93 -3.52 -8.41 13.85
C TYR A 93 -3.17 -9.89 13.57
N GLU A 94 -2.37 -10.51 14.45
CA GLU A 94 -1.97 -11.92 14.34
C GLU A 94 -3.15 -12.89 14.45
N ALA A 95 -4.12 -12.60 15.32
CA ALA A 95 -5.32 -13.43 15.49
C ALA A 95 -6.21 -13.46 14.22
N TYR A 96 -6.07 -12.43 13.37
CA TYR A 96 -6.77 -12.32 12.09
C TYR A 96 -5.85 -12.60 10.89
N TYR A 97 -4.72 -13.25 11.13
CA TYR A 97 -3.73 -13.61 10.11
C TYR A 97 -3.20 -12.42 9.30
N ARG A 98 -3.28 -11.20 9.82
CA ARG A 98 -2.71 -10.03 9.15
C ARG A 98 -1.20 -10.07 9.31
N HIS A 99 -0.47 -9.66 8.28
CA HIS A 99 0.93 -9.31 8.45
C HIS A 99 1.08 -7.98 9.19
N ARG A 100 2.22 -7.77 9.85
CA ARG A 100 2.54 -6.48 10.51
C ARG A 100 2.53 -5.36 9.48
N SER A 101 2.03 -4.19 9.86
CA SER A 101 1.86 -3.03 8.96
C SER A 101 2.48 -1.73 9.49
N LYS A 102 2.91 -1.67 10.77
CA LYS A 102 3.58 -0.49 11.32
C LYS A 102 4.81 -0.11 10.49
N GLY A 103 4.89 1.16 10.11
CA GLY A 103 5.95 1.73 9.29
C GLY A 103 5.74 1.65 7.79
N SER A 104 4.69 0.97 7.35
CA SER A 104 4.50 0.65 5.94
C SER A 104 3.56 1.61 5.21
N TRP A 105 3.41 1.38 3.91
CA TRP A 105 2.42 2.03 3.07
C TRP A 105 1.52 1.00 2.38
N THR A 106 0.29 1.41 2.12
CA THR A 106 -0.66 0.65 1.32
C THR A 106 -0.56 1.06 -0.15
N LEU A 107 -1.27 0.34 -1.04
CA LEU A 107 -1.50 0.79 -2.41
C LEU A 107 -2.24 2.14 -2.46
N SER A 108 -3.15 2.37 -1.50
CA SER A 108 -4.12 3.46 -1.51
C SER A 108 -3.95 4.43 -0.34
N THR A 109 -4.76 4.29 0.70
CA THR A 109 -4.86 5.19 1.83
C THR A 109 -4.45 4.48 3.12
N ALA A 110 -4.10 5.26 4.15
CA ALA A 110 -3.80 4.69 5.47
C ALA A 110 -5.03 4.01 6.10
N ASP A 111 -6.25 4.53 5.84
CA ASP A 111 -7.53 3.96 6.29
C ASP A 111 -7.74 2.53 5.79
N ASN A 112 -7.24 2.22 4.59
CA ASN A 112 -7.29 0.87 4.05
C ASN A 112 -6.47 -0.11 4.91
N GLY A 113 -5.29 0.31 5.36
CA GLY A 113 -4.45 -0.41 6.33
C GLY A 113 -3.80 -1.71 5.85
N TRP A 114 -3.98 -2.11 4.59
CA TRP A 114 -3.32 -3.29 4.01
C TRP A 114 -1.97 -2.91 3.41
N SER A 115 -0.93 -3.18 4.18
CA SER A 115 0.45 -2.96 3.77
C SER A 115 0.83 -3.78 2.54
N VAL A 116 1.65 -3.21 1.66
CA VAL A 116 2.20 -3.89 0.49
C VAL A 116 3.71 -3.65 0.42
N SER A 117 4.47 -4.71 0.14
CA SER A 117 5.93 -4.69 0.14
C SER A 117 6.50 -3.67 -0.86
N ASP A 118 6.01 -3.68 -2.10
CA ASP A 118 6.44 -2.77 -3.15
C ASP A 118 5.98 -1.34 -2.88
N CYS A 119 4.74 -1.12 -2.45
CA CYS A 119 4.21 0.22 -2.15
C CYS A 119 5.02 0.87 -1.03
N THR A 120 5.39 0.08 -0.02
CA THR A 120 6.28 0.51 1.05
C THR A 120 7.66 0.85 0.52
N ALA A 121 8.22 0.04 -0.37
CA ALA A 121 9.52 0.28 -0.98
C ALA A 121 9.52 1.53 -1.90
N GLU A 122 8.50 1.71 -2.73
CA GLU A 122 8.36 2.87 -3.62
C GLU A 122 8.17 4.16 -2.84
N ALA A 123 7.31 4.16 -1.81
CA ALA A 123 7.13 5.31 -0.92
C ALA A 123 8.45 5.66 -0.19
N LEU A 124 9.17 4.66 0.30
CA LEU A 124 10.46 4.85 0.94
C LEU A 124 11.49 5.45 -0.02
N LYS A 125 11.60 4.93 -1.26
CA LYS A 125 12.49 5.51 -2.29
C LYS A 125 12.15 6.97 -2.57
N ALA A 126 10.87 7.29 -2.75
CA ALA A 126 10.43 8.67 -2.99
C ALA A 126 10.86 9.61 -1.86
N LEU A 127 10.69 9.20 -0.59
CA LEU A 127 11.11 9.97 0.58
C LEU A 127 12.63 10.16 0.64
N LEU A 128 13.40 9.10 0.36
CA LEU A 128 14.87 9.14 0.35
C LEU A 128 15.44 9.99 -0.80
N LEU A 129 14.75 10.07 -1.95
CA LEU A 129 15.13 10.98 -3.04
C LEU A 129 14.87 12.43 -2.64
N LEU A 130 13.67 12.71 -2.10
CA LEU A 130 13.31 14.07 -1.70
C LEU A 130 14.20 14.60 -0.58
N SER A 131 14.69 13.74 0.33
CA SER A 131 15.62 14.16 1.40
C SER A 131 16.98 14.65 0.90
N LYS A 132 17.31 14.45 -0.38
CA LYS A 132 18.55 15.00 -1.00
C LYS A 132 18.43 16.48 -1.35
N PHE A 133 17.21 17.02 -1.37
CA PHE A 133 16.95 18.44 -1.62
C PHE A 133 16.77 19.20 -0.31
N SER A 134 16.91 20.53 -0.34
CA SER A 134 16.76 21.34 0.86
C SER A 134 15.30 21.34 1.38
N SER A 135 15.12 21.37 2.71
CA SER A 135 13.79 21.50 3.33
C SER A 135 13.03 22.74 2.84
N GLY A 136 13.76 23.81 2.52
CA GLY A 136 13.23 25.02 1.93
C GLY A 136 12.60 24.81 0.55
N LEU A 137 12.95 23.74 -0.17
CA LEU A 137 12.42 23.39 -1.49
C LEU A 137 11.29 22.37 -1.41
N VAL A 138 11.48 21.24 -0.72
CA VAL A 138 10.53 20.11 -0.73
C VAL A 138 9.93 19.75 0.64
N GLY A 139 10.22 20.56 1.67
CA GLY A 139 9.79 20.30 3.04
C GLY A 139 10.75 19.38 3.80
N ASP A 140 10.60 19.34 5.12
CA ASP A 140 11.51 18.58 5.98
C ASP A 140 11.47 17.08 5.67
N PRO A 141 12.62 16.38 5.74
CA PRO A 141 12.67 14.93 5.63
C PRO A 141 11.72 14.23 6.62
N ILE A 142 11.30 13.01 6.29
CA ILE A 142 10.62 12.15 7.25
C ILE A 142 11.57 11.83 8.43
N LYS A 143 11.01 11.61 9.63
CA LYS A 143 11.79 11.26 10.82
C LYS A 143 12.55 9.94 10.61
N GLY A 144 13.78 9.85 11.10
CA GLY A 144 14.59 8.63 10.98
C GLY A 144 13.91 7.38 11.56
N GLU A 145 13.22 7.51 12.70
CA GLU A 145 12.44 6.40 13.29
C GLU A 145 11.37 5.85 12.34
N SER A 146 10.67 6.72 11.62
CA SER A 146 9.69 6.32 10.60
C SER A 146 10.34 5.55 9.45
N VAL A 147 11.56 5.92 9.06
CA VAL A 147 12.33 5.19 8.04
C VAL A 147 12.71 3.80 8.55
N TYR A 148 13.21 3.69 9.78
CA TYR A 148 13.55 2.39 10.37
C TYR A 148 12.34 1.48 10.50
N ASN A 149 11.19 2.01 10.93
CA ASN A 149 9.95 1.24 10.97
C ASN A 149 9.55 0.69 9.58
N ALA A 150 9.76 1.47 8.52
CA ALA A 150 9.49 1.02 7.16
C ALA A 150 10.44 -0.10 6.72
N VAL A 151 11.73 0.05 7.00
CA VAL A 151 12.75 -0.98 6.71
C VAL A 151 12.48 -2.26 7.50
N ASP A 152 12.15 -2.16 8.80
CA ASP A 152 11.79 -3.31 9.62
C ASP A 152 10.55 -4.03 9.09
N CYS A 153 9.58 -3.29 8.57
CA CYS A 153 8.40 -3.87 7.93
C CYS A 153 8.79 -4.58 6.63
N ILE A 154 9.57 -3.93 5.75
CA ILE A 154 10.09 -4.54 4.52
C ILE A 154 10.82 -5.86 4.82
N LEU A 155 11.75 -5.86 5.78
CA LEU A 155 12.53 -7.05 6.13
C LEU A 155 11.68 -8.19 6.69
N SER A 156 10.48 -7.92 7.20
CA SER A 156 9.55 -8.95 7.66
C SER A 156 8.81 -9.67 6.53
N TYR A 157 8.90 -9.19 5.29
CA TYR A 157 8.29 -9.81 4.10
C TYR A 157 9.18 -10.83 3.39
N VAL A 158 10.44 -10.97 3.83
CA VAL A 158 11.43 -11.84 3.17
C VAL A 158 10.95 -13.29 3.18
N ASN A 159 10.87 -13.90 2.00
CA ASN A 159 10.64 -15.33 1.84
C ASN A 159 11.92 -16.12 2.12
N ASP A 160 11.81 -17.43 2.36
CA ASP A 160 12.96 -18.32 2.59
C ASP A 160 14.00 -18.31 1.45
N ASP A 161 13.56 -18.03 0.23
CA ASP A 161 14.41 -17.92 -0.97
C ASP A 161 14.97 -16.50 -1.22
N GLY A 162 14.72 -15.57 -0.30
CA GLY A 162 15.16 -14.18 -0.38
C GLY A 162 14.30 -13.28 -1.27
N THR A 163 13.21 -13.80 -1.84
CA THR A 163 12.26 -13.01 -2.66
C THR A 163 11.21 -12.29 -1.80
N PHE A 164 10.43 -11.43 -2.43
CA PHE A 164 9.33 -10.71 -1.80
C PHE A 164 8.02 -10.94 -2.57
N SER A 165 6.95 -11.22 -1.83
CA SER A 165 5.57 -11.25 -2.35
C SER A 165 4.85 -9.93 -2.05
N THR A 166 3.53 -9.86 -2.19
CA THR A 166 2.80 -8.59 -2.18
C THR A 166 2.44 -8.07 -0.78
N TYR A 167 1.40 -8.64 -0.15
CA TYR A 167 0.83 -8.18 1.11
C TYR A 167 1.47 -8.85 2.32
N GLU A 168 2.05 -10.04 2.11
CA GLU A 168 2.61 -10.93 3.13
C GLU A 168 3.84 -11.67 2.57
N HIS A 169 4.57 -12.42 3.40
CA HIS A 169 5.49 -13.43 2.88
C HIS A 169 4.68 -14.66 2.44
N LYS A 170 5.26 -15.49 1.58
CA LYS A 170 4.67 -16.75 1.12
C LYS A 170 4.54 -17.73 2.29
N ARG A 171 3.32 -17.86 2.82
CA ARG A 171 3.00 -18.72 3.98
C ARG A 171 2.76 -20.19 3.65
N ALA A 172 2.62 -20.54 2.37
CA ALA A 172 2.32 -21.90 1.97
C ALA A 172 2.90 -22.26 0.58
N THR A 173 2.93 -23.55 0.28
CA THR A 173 3.43 -24.08 -0.98
C THR A 173 2.56 -23.67 -2.17
N SER A 174 3.20 -23.40 -3.32
CA SER A 174 2.50 -23.13 -4.58
C SER A 174 1.74 -24.34 -5.13
N LEU A 175 1.98 -25.55 -4.59
CA LEU A 175 1.19 -26.74 -4.93
C LEU A 175 -0.29 -26.59 -4.55
N LEU A 176 -0.62 -25.72 -3.59
CA LEU A 176 -2.02 -25.47 -3.21
C LEU A 176 -2.84 -24.82 -4.33
N GLU A 177 -2.20 -24.30 -5.38
CA GLU A 177 -2.90 -23.76 -6.56
C GLU A 177 -3.78 -24.81 -7.26
N VAL A 178 -3.50 -26.12 -7.05
CA VAL A 178 -4.39 -27.20 -7.52
C VAL A 178 -5.80 -27.12 -6.92
N LEU A 179 -5.95 -26.45 -5.78
CA LEU A 179 -7.22 -26.23 -5.10
C LEU A 179 -7.91 -24.93 -5.56
N ASN A 180 -7.34 -24.18 -6.50
CA ASN A 180 -7.92 -22.95 -6.99
C ASN A 180 -9.29 -23.23 -7.62
N PRO A 181 -10.40 -22.76 -7.01
CA PRO A 181 -11.73 -22.99 -7.55
C PRO A 181 -12.13 -21.91 -8.57
N SER A 182 -11.29 -20.89 -8.79
CA SER A 182 -11.56 -19.83 -9.75
C SER A 182 -11.29 -20.33 -11.15
N GLU A 183 -12.33 -20.27 -11.99
CA GLU A 183 -12.23 -20.64 -13.40
C GLU A 183 -11.52 -19.57 -14.25
N SER A 184 -11.51 -18.31 -13.76
CA SER A 184 -11.07 -17.14 -14.53
C SER A 184 -9.75 -16.54 -14.06
N PHE A 185 -9.26 -16.91 -12.87
CA PHE A 185 -8.05 -16.34 -12.28
C PHE A 185 -7.05 -17.44 -11.90
N ILE A 186 -5.77 -17.14 -12.09
CA ILE A 186 -4.64 -18.02 -11.77
C ILE A 186 -3.77 -17.40 -10.69
N ASN A 187 -3.03 -18.22 -9.96
CA ASN A 187 -2.07 -17.81 -8.94
C ASN A 187 -2.71 -16.95 -7.84
N ILE A 188 -3.85 -17.40 -7.31
CA ILE A 188 -4.61 -16.68 -6.29
C ILE A 188 -4.63 -17.37 -4.92
N VAL A 189 -4.11 -18.59 -4.81
CA VAL A 189 -4.23 -19.38 -3.56
C VAL A 189 -3.19 -19.01 -2.51
N VAL A 190 -2.01 -18.56 -2.93
CA VAL A 190 -0.93 -18.08 -2.04
C VAL A 190 -0.41 -16.74 -2.51
N ASP A 191 0.28 -15.99 -1.65
CA ASP A 191 0.95 -14.76 -2.05
C ASP A 191 2.28 -15.09 -2.74
N TYR A 192 2.25 -15.15 -4.07
CA TYR A 192 3.39 -15.52 -4.90
C TYR A 192 4.46 -14.43 -4.90
N PRO A 193 5.75 -14.78 -4.78
CA PRO A 193 6.80 -13.80 -4.98
C PRO A 193 6.80 -13.30 -6.42
N SER A 194 7.10 -12.02 -6.57
CA SER A 194 7.17 -11.37 -7.87
C SER A 194 8.54 -10.69 -8.06
N VAL A 195 8.97 -10.58 -9.31
CA VAL A 195 10.23 -9.89 -9.63
C VAL A 195 10.09 -8.39 -9.41
N GLU A 196 8.88 -7.86 -9.58
CA GLU A 196 8.50 -6.48 -9.37
C GLU A 196 8.66 -6.10 -7.90
N CYS A 197 8.01 -6.85 -6.98
CA CYS A 197 8.12 -6.58 -5.55
C CYS A 197 9.55 -6.75 -5.06
N THR A 198 10.22 -7.83 -5.50
CA THR A 198 11.61 -8.09 -5.14
C THR A 198 12.53 -6.96 -5.61
N SER A 199 12.39 -6.50 -6.85
CA SER A 199 13.21 -5.41 -7.41
C SER A 199 12.98 -4.08 -6.69
N SER A 200 11.71 -3.70 -6.46
CA SER A 200 11.34 -2.48 -5.73
C SER A 200 11.96 -2.45 -4.34
N VAL A 201 11.85 -3.56 -3.60
CA VAL A 201 12.42 -3.70 -2.26
C VAL A 201 13.94 -3.61 -2.29
N LEU A 202 14.62 -4.34 -3.17
CA LEU A 202 16.09 -4.32 -3.25
C LEU A 202 16.62 -2.92 -3.56
N GLN A 203 15.96 -2.18 -4.46
CA GLN A 203 16.34 -0.79 -4.76
C GLN A 203 16.15 0.12 -3.54
N ALA A 204 15.03 0.00 -2.82
CA ALA A 204 14.77 0.79 -1.62
C ALA A 204 15.81 0.53 -0.52
N LEU A 205 16.10 -0.75 -0.25
CA LEU A 205 17.12 -1.15 0.73
C LEU A 205 18.53 -0.71 0.31
N SER A 206 18.85 -0.79 -0.98
CA SER A 206 20.14 -0.30 -1.50
C SER A 206 20.29 1.21 -1.39
N MET A 207 19.19 1.97 -1.48
CA MET A 207 19.21 3.43 -1.30
C MET A 207 19.24 3.86 0.16
N PHE A 208 18.68 3.03 1.05
CA PHE A 208 18.68 3.26 2.49
C PHE A 208 20.05 3.02 3.13
N ARG A 209 20.82 2.06 2.62
CA ARG A 209 22.16 1.72 3.09
C ARG A 209 23.13 2.90 3.08
#